data_AF-A0A0W1CNB2-F1
#
_entry.id   AF-A0A0W1CNB2-F1
#
_cell.length_a   1.000
_cell.length_b   1.000
_cell.length_c   1.000
_cell.angle_alpha   90.00
_cell.angle_beta   90.00
_cell.angle_gamma   90.00
#
_symmetry.space_group_name_H-M   'P 1'
#
loop_
_entity.id
_entity.type
_entity.pdbx_description
1 polymer ?
#
loop_
_entity_poly.entity_id
_entity_poly.type
_entity_poly.pdbx_seq_one_letter_code
_entity_poly.pdbx_strand_id
1 'polypeptide(L)'
;MDTVHLCALLRELRDQLADESRFLGVVSRRRRRRELLARVQAVLAVDADDTAPSGLIEATRQAWAAEDRVLIADRAPCRVDRAGVWIGAWIRAATGPGSRESIDPERLAAAIAALPPLARDVFTLSSRGSLDYPAIAAALGISEDLVRRELAAALVAIDQTLTIQQRDNPSPIA
;
A
#
# COMPACT_ATOMS: atom_id res chain seq x y z
N MET A 1 11.75 -13.28 -23.09
CA MET A 1 12.84 -12.62 -22.35
C MET A 1 12.17 -11.50 -21.58
N ASP A 2 12.07 -11.65 -20.27
CA ASP A 2 11.16 -10.84 -19.46
C ASP A 2 11.72 -9.43 -19.26
N THR A 3 10.85 -8.42 -19.31
CA THR A 3 11.21 -6.98 -19.18
C THR A 3 12.01 -6.69 -17.90
N VAL A 4 11.73 -7.44 -16.83
CA VAL A 4 12.45 -7.43 -15.56
C VAL A 4 13.94 -7.81 -15.72
N HIS A 5 14.23 -8.84 -16.52
CA HIS A 5 15.60 -9.31 -16.75
C HIS A 5 16.40 -8.32 -17.60
N LEU A 6 15.77 -7.70 -18.59
CA LEU A 6 16.37 -6.62 -19.38
C LEU A 6 16.73 -5.40 -18.50
N CYS A 7 15.84 -5.01 -17.58
CA CYS A 7 16.09 -3.91 -16.64
C CYS A 7 17.27 -4.21 -15.69
N ALA A 8 17.41 -5.45 -15.21
CA ALA A 8 18.51 -5.86 -14.35
C ALA A 8 19.87 -5.73 -15.07
N LEU A 9 19.97 -6.23 -16.31
CA LEU A 9 21.18 -6.15 -17.13
C LEU A 9 21.56 -4.70 -17.47
N LEU A 10 20.59 -3.84 -17.77
CA LEU A 10 20.84 -2.42 -18.05
C LEU A 10 21.34 -1.67 -16.80
N ARG A 11 20.84 -2.00 -15.60
CA ARG A 11 21.36 -1.44 -14.35
C ARG A 11 22.78 -1.91 -14.05
N GLU A 12 23.09 -3.19 -14.31
CA GLU A 12 24.47 -3.70 -14.17
C GLU A 12 25.43 -2.97 -15.11
N LEU A 13 25.05 -2.81 -16.39
CA LEU A 13 25.84 -2.09 -17.37
C LEU A 13 26.07 -0.63 -16.95
N ARG A 14 25.05 0.05 -16.44
CA ARG A 14 25.17 1.42 -15.89
C ARG A 14 26.22 1.47 -14.79
N ASP A 15 26.20 0.54 -13.84
CA ASP A 15 27.11 0.60 -12.70
C ASP A 15 28.55 0.28 -13.11
N GLN A 16 28.75 -0.67 -14.03
CA GLN A 16 30.08 -0.94 -14.62
C GLN A 16 30.62 0.28 -15.37
N LEU A 17 29.74 1.00 -16.04
CA LEU A 17 30.09 2.26 -16.67
C LEU A 17 30.29 3.38 -15.66
N ALA A 18 29.69 3.36 -14.47
CA ALA A 18 29.84 4.41 -13.45
C ALA A 18 31.15 4.29 -12.63
N ASP A 19 31.76 3.09 -12.58
CA ASP A 19 33.05 2.85 -11.94
C ASP A 19 34.22 3.48 -12.74
N GLU A 20 34.82 4.57 -12.20
CA GLU A 20 35.91 5.32 -12.86
C GLU A 20 37.27 4.60 -12.80
N SER A 21 37.41 3.68 -11.86
CA SER A 21 38.66 3.00 -11.50
C SER A 21 39.23 2.12 -12.62
N ARG A 22 38.39 1.72 -13.57
CA ARG A 22 38.72 0.72 -14.60
C ARG A 22 39.22 1.30 -15.92
N PHE A 23 39.23 2.63 -16.08
CA PHE A 23 39.50 3.27 -17.37
C PHE A 23 40.54 4.39 -17.26
N LEU A 24 41.81 4.00 -17.17
CA LEU A 24 42.94 4.92 -17.37
C LEU A 24 43.14 5.17 -18.88
N GLY A 25 42.66 6.32 -19.36
CA GLY A 25 43.06 6.88 -20.65
C GLY A 25 41.91 7.41 -21.53
N VAL A 26 42.09 8.65 -22.00
CA VAL A 26 41.43 9.31 -23.14
C VAL A 26 40.08 10.00 -22.88
N VAL A 27 40.10 11.34 -22.95
CA VAL A 27 38.97 12.27 -22.77
C VAL A 27 37.78 11.96 -23.69
N SER A 28 38.01 11.42 -24.89
CA SER A 28 36.95 10.99 -25.82
C SER A 28 36.16 9.78 -25.30
N ARG A 29 36.80 8.86 -24.56
CA ARG A 29 36.12 7.76 -23.85
C ARG A 29 35.23 8.30 -22.73
N ARG A 30 35.64 9.37 -22.03
CA ARG A 30 34.81 10.00 -20.98
C ARG A 30 33.53 10.63 -21.52
N ARG A 31 33.58 11.31 -22.68
CA ARG A 31 32.39 11.89 -23.32
C ARG A 31 31.44 10.79 -23.83
N ARG A 32 31.97 9.80 -24.55
CA ARG A 32 31.20 8.65 -25.06
C ARG A 32 30.60 7.81 -23.92
N ARG A 33 31.33 7.65 -22.81
CA ARG A 33 30.85 7.02 -21.57
C ARG A 33 29.70 7.79 -20.93
N ARG A 34 29.83 9.11 -20.78
CA ARG A 34 28.75 9.96 -20.25
C ARG A 34 27.48 9.88 -21.10
N GLU A 35 27.64 9.88 -22.42
CA GLU A 35 26.53 9.73 -23.35
C GLU A 35 25.89 8.34 -23.26
N LEU A 36 26.68 7.27 -23.15
CA LEU A 36 26.17 5.91 -23.00
C LEU A 36 25.49 5.68 -21.64
N LEU A 37 26.04 6.26 -20.56
CA LEU A 37 25.41 6.30 -19.24
C LEU A 37 24.07 7.04 -19.29
N ALA A 38 24.03 8.22 -19.91
CA ALA A 38 22.79 8.99 -20.04
C ALA A 38 21.74 8.23 -20.85
N ARG A 39 22.14 7.52 -21.92
CA ARG A 39 21.22 6.68 -22.72
C ARG A 39 20.70 5.48 -21.92
N VAL A 40 21.56 4.80 -21.17
CA VAL A 40 21.12 3.69 -20.30
C VAL A 40 20.20 4.21 -19.20
N GLN A 41 20.51 5.36 -18.59
CA GLN A 41 19.62 6.00 -17.62
C GLN A 41 18.28 6.40 -18.22
N ALA A 42 18.26 6.94 -19.44
CA ALA A 42 17.02 7.29 -20.13
C ALA A 42 16.15 6.06 -20.41
N VAL A 43 16.73 4.95 -20.85
CA VAL A 43 15.99 3.69 -21.05
C VAL A 43 15.46 3.15 -19.73
N LEU A 44 16.26 3.20 -18.66
CA LEU A 44 15.83 2.78 -17.32
C LEU A 44 14.76 3.69 -16.70
N ALA A 45 14.67 4.95 -17.13
CA ALA A 45 13.66 5.90 -16.65
C ALA A 45 12.33 5.77 -17.40
N VAL A 46 12.34 5.25 -18.63
CA VAL A 46 11.14 5.08 -19.46
C VAL A 46 10.30 3.86 -19.05
N ASP A 47 10.90 2.86 -18.42
CA ASP A 47 10.23 1.63 -17.92
C ASP A 47 9.93 1.65 -16.41
N ALA A 48 10.02 2.81 -15.77
CA ALA A 48 9.76 2.96 -14.33
C ALA A 48 8.25 3.04 -14.04
N ASP A 49 7.48 2.03 -14.45
CA ASP A 49 6.33 1.68 -13.61
C ASP A 49 6.94 1.08 -12.35
N ASP A 50 7.19 1.94 -11.36
CA ASP A 50 7.72 1.57 -10.05
C ASP A 50 6.71 0.73 -9.27
N THR A 51 5.69 0.15 -9.90
CA THR A 51 4.67 -0.73 -9.31
C THR A 51 4.96 -2.18 -9.67
N ALA A 52 4.91 -3.07 -8.68
CA ALA A 52 5.09 -4.50 -8.91
C ALA A 52 3.97 -5.08 -9.78
N PRO A 53 4.28 -6.00 -10.71
CA PRO A 53 3.27 -6.73 -11.46
C PRO A 53 2.34 -7.51 -10.52
N SER A 54 1.04 -7.55 -10.83
CA SER A 54 0.02 -8.16 -9.98
C SER A 54 0.31 -9.62 -9.63
N GLY A 55 0.80 -10.42 -10.59
CA GLY A 55 1.15 -11.82 -10.34
C GLY A 55 2.34 -12.00 -9.39
N LEU A 56 3.28 -11.04 -9.37
CA LEU A 56 4.39 -11.06 -8.43
C LEU A 56 3.93 -10.63 -7.03
N ILE A 57 3.02 -9.66 -6.94
CA ILE A 57 2.37 -9.27 -5.66
C ILE A 57 1.64 -10.46 -5.06
N GLU A 58 0.84 -11.17 -5.86
CA GLU A 58 0.04 -12.31 -5.41
C GLU A 58 0.92 -13.48 -4.96
N ALA A 59 1.94 -13.84 -5.74
CA ALA A 59 2.89 -14.89 -5.36
C ALA A 59 3.64 -14.56 -4.06
N THR A 60 4.01 -13.29 -3.87
CA THR A 60 4.71 -12.85 -2.66
C THR A 60 3.77 -12.85 -1.45
N ARG A 61 2.51 -12.41 -1.62
CA ARG A 61 1.48 -12.50 -0.56
C ARG A 61 1.26 -13.93 -0.13
N GLN A 62 1.18 -14.87 -1.08
CA GLN A 62 1.00 -16.28 -0.77
C GLN A 62 2.20 -16.86 0.00
N ALA A 63 3.42 -16.50 -0.40
CA ALA A 63 4.63 -16.96 0.31
C ALA A 63 4.72 -16.42 1.74
N TRP A 64 4.20 -15.22 2.00
CA TRP A 64 4.22 -14.56 3.31
C TRP A 64 2.88 -14.64 4.05
N ALA A 65 1.96 -15.49 3.60
CA ALA A 65 0.61 -15.58 4.15
C ALA A 65 0.56 -16.02 5.62
N ALA A 66 1.59 -16.72 6.09
CA ALA A 66 1.71 -17.14 7.50
C ALA A 66 2.16 -16.01 8.43
N GLU A 67 2.62 -14.88 7.87
CA GLU A 67 3.26 -13.80 8.61
C GLU A 67 2.31 -12.60 8.76
N ASP A 68 1.41 -12.64 9.74
CA ASP A 68 0.34 -11.63 9.98
C ASP A 68 0.83 -10.18 10.19
N ARG A 69 2.14 -10.00 10.28
CA ARG A 69 2.83 -8.73 10.46
C ARG A 69 3.27 -8.09 9.15
N VAL A 70 3.10 -8.73 8.00
CA VAL A 70 3.53 -8.20 6.70
C VAL A 70 2.34 -7.96 5.79
N LEU A 71 2.20 -6.73 5.30
CA LEU A 71 1.16 -6.30 4.39
C LEU A 71 1.77 -5.81 3.08
N ILE A 72 1.43 -6.47 1.97
CA ILE A 72 1.83 -6.06 0.62
C ILE A 72 0.62 -5.42 -0.04
N ALA A 73 0.72 -4.14 -0.46
CA ALA A 73 -0.38 -3.41 -1.10
C ALA A 73 -0.65 -3.88 -2.54
N ASP A 74 -1.85 -3.64 -3.07
CA ASP A 74 -2.21 -3.99 -4.46
C ASP A 74 -1.37 -3.23 -5.50
N ARG A 75 -0.88 -2.06 -5.10
CA ARG A 75 0.11 -1.27 -5.84
C ARG A 75 1.36 -1.12 -4.99
N ALA A 76 2.05 -2.24 -4.78
CA ALA A 76 3.30 -2.23 -4.05
C ALA A 76 4.42 -1.64 -4.92
N PRO A 77 5.24 -0.71 -4.39
CA PRO A 77 6.35 -0.19 -5.15
C PRO A 77 7.35 -1.33 -5.42
N CYS A 78 7.95 -1.38 -6.59
CA CYS A 78 8.92 -2.38 -6.97
C CYS A 78 10.25 -1.74 -7.33
N ARG A 79 11.32 -2.44 -7.01
CA ARG A 79 12.67 -2.07 -7.42
C ARG A 79 13.40 -3.32 -7.85
N VAL A 80 14.06 -3.27 -9.00
CA VAL A 80 14.92 -4.38 -9.44
C VAL A 80 16.36 -3.93 -9.33
N ASP A 81 17.18 -4.71 -8.65
CA ASP A 81 18.64 -4.52 -8.60
C ASP A 81 19.36 -5.86 -8.85
N ARG A 82 20.66 -5.90 -8.54
CA ARG A 82 21.49 -7.10 -8.80
C ARG A 82 21.11 -8.29 -7.93
N ALA A 83 20.49 -8.06 -6.77
CA ALA A 83 20.06 -9.14 -5.88
C ALA A 83 18.70 -9.72 -6.29
N GLY A 84 17.96 -9.04 -7.15
CA GLY A 84 16.68 -9.51 -7.68
C GLY A 84 15.61 -8.43 -7.69
N VAL A 85 14.35 -8.88 -7.59
CA VAL A 85 13.17 -8.00 -7.55
C VAL A 85 12.76 -7.79 -6.09
N TRP A 86 12.71 -6.53 -5.69
CA TRP A 86 12.24 -6.06 -4.40
C TRP A 86 10.83 -5.50 -4.55
N ILE A 87 9.98 -5.84 -3.58
CA ILE A 87 8.61 -5.33 -3.49
C ILE A 87 8.46 -4.63 -2.14
N GLY A 88 7.92 -3.43 -2.15
CA GLY A 88 7.61 -2.68 -0.94
C GLY A 88 6.47 -3.33 -0.19
N ALA A 89 6.73 -3.64 1.08
CA ALA A 89 5.75 -4.15 2.01
C ALA A 89 5.73 -3.26 3.26
N TRP A 90 4.58 -3.20 3.92
CA TRP A 90 4.43 -2.62 5.23
C TRP A 90 4.65 -3.71 6.28
N ILE A 91 5.47 -3.42 7.28
CA ILE A 91 5.66 -4.31 8.42
C ILE A 91 4.96 -3.67 9.62
N ARG A 92 4.10 -4.44 10.28
CA ARG A 92 3.44 -4.01 11.50
C ARG A 92 4.49 -3.84 12.60
N ALA A 93 4.71 -2.60 13.01
CA ALA A 93 5.65 -2.31 14.09
C ALA A 93 5.14 -2.97 15.39
N ALA A 94 6.03 -3.65 16.11
CA ALA A 94 5.76 -4.08 17.47
C ALA A 94 5.81 -2.84 18.37
N THR A 95 4.71 -2.11 18.43
CA THR A 95 4.50 -1.14 19.51
C THR A 95 4.37 -1.95 20.82
N GLY A 96 4.91 -1.43 21.92
CA GLY A 96 5.18 -2.23 23.14
C GLY A 96 3.96 -2.89 23.78
N PRO A 97 4.14 -3.63 24.90
CA PRO A 97 3.02 -4.28 25.60
C PRO A 97 2.00 -3.21 26.01
N GLY A 98 0.86 -3.18 25.30
CA GLY A 98 -0.15 -2.11 25.42
C GLY A 98 -0.55 -1.45 24.10
N SER A 99 0.09 -1.78 22.98
CA SER A 99 -0.39 -1.36 21.65
C SER A 99 -1.62 -2.13 21.20
N ARG A 100 -2.74 -1.78 21.84
CA ARG A 100 -4.09 -1.99 21.32
C ARG A 100 -4.20 -1.21 20.02
N GLU A 101 -4.12 -1.88 18.88
CA GLU A 101 -4.71 -1.38 17.62
C GLU A 101 -4.92 -2.51 16.60
N SER A 102 -5.35 -3.66 17.10
CA SER A 102 -6.17 -4.54 16.28
C SER A 102 -7.61 -4.16 16.55
N ILE A 103 -8.27 -3.50 15.59
CA ILE A 103 -9.74 -3.46 15.60
C ILE A 103 -10.17 -4.91 15.38
N ASP A 104 -10.72 -5.51 16.42
CA ASP A 104 -11.30 -6.85 16.33
C ASP A 104 -12.45 -6.81 15.32
N PRO A 105 -12.42 -7.63 14.26
CA PRO A 105 -13.42 -7.62 13.21
C PRO A 105 -14.83 -7.94 13.75
N GLU A 106 -14.94 -8.76 14.79
CA GLU A 106 -16.24 -9.07 15.41
C GLU A 106 -16.79 -7.85 16.16
N ARG A 107 -15.92 -7.10 16.85
CA ARG A 107 -16.30 -5.87 17.55
C ARG A 107 -16.72 -4.78 16.56
N LEU A 108 -16.00 -4.66 15.45
CA LEU A 108 -16.39 -3.73 14.38
C LEU A 108 -17.74 -4.11 13.77
N ALA A 109 -17.95 -5.40 13.49
CA ALA A 109 -19.23 -5.89 12.99
C ALA A 109 -20.39 -5.61 13.97
N ALA A 110 -20.17 -5.82 15.26
CA ALA A 110 -21.15 -5.50 16.30
C ALA A 110 -21.45 -3.99 16.37
N ALA A 111 -20.43 -3.14 16.28
CA ALA A 111 -20.61 -1.69 16.25
C ALA A 111 -21.41 -1.22 15.04
N ILE A 112 -21.13 -1.79 13.85
CA ILE A 112 -21.91 -1.50 12.63
C ILE A 112 -23.36 -1.99 12.77
N ALA A 113 -23.57 -3.17 13.38
CA ALA A 113 -24.90 -3.73 13.63
C ALA A 113 -25.71 -2.96 14.68
N ALA A 114 -25.07 -2.14 15.52
CA ALA A 114 -25.73 -1.25 16.47
C ALA A 114 -26.14 0.11 15.86
N LEU A 115 -25.63 0.46 14.67
CA LEU A 115 -25.95 1.73 14.02
C LEU A 115 -27.44 1.82 13.64
N PRO A 116 -28.02 3.03 13.66
CA PRO A 116 -29.33 3.29 13.04
C PRO A 116 -29.37 2.82 11.58
N PRO A 117 -30.52 2.32 11.07
CA PRO A 117 -30.60 1.73 9.74
C PRO A 117 -30.06 2.62 8.62
N LEU A 118 -30.45 3.90 8.62
CA LEU A 118 -30.02 4.87 7.61
C LEU A 118 -28.49 5.12 7.66
N ALA A 119 -27.95 5.30 8.87
CA ALA A 119 -26.52 5.48 9.10
C ALA A 119 -25.70 4.26 8.67
N ARG A 120 -26.24 3.05 8.91
CA ARG A 120 -25.62 1.79 8.49
C ARG A 120 -25.57 1.66 6.97
N ASP A 121 -26.65 2.00 6.28
CA ASP A 121 -26.71 1.92 4.82
C ASP A 121 -25.76 2.93 4.17
N VAL A 122 -25.75 4.17 4.66
CA VAL A 122 -24.79 5.20 4.24
C VAL A 122 -23.34 4.76 4.46
N PHE A 123 -23.03 4.25 5.66
CA PHE A 123 -21.68 3.76 5.99
C PHE A 123 -21.28 2.57 5.10
N THR A 124 -22.19 1.61 4.90
CA THR A 124 -21.93 0.42 4.07
C THR A 124 -21.67 0.80 2.61
N LEU A 125 -22.46 1.71 2.05
CA LEU A 125 -22.25 2.20 0.68
C LEU A 125 -20.94 2.98 0.54
N SER A 126 -20.60 3.82 1.52
CA SER A 126 -19.34 4.55 1.54
C SER A 126 -18.12 3.62 1.69
N SER A 127 -18.22 2.58 2.51
CA SER A 127 -17.11 1.64 2.78
C SER A 127 -16.71 0.78 1.57
N ARG A 128 -17.58 0.64 0.56
CA ARG A 128 -17.28 -0.10 -0.67
C ARG A 128 -16.40 0.68 -1.65
N GLY A 129 -16.03 1.93 -1.34
CA GLY A 129 -14.98 2.69 -2.01
C GLY A 129 -15.29 3.19 -3.42
N SER A 130 -16.48 2.91 -3.95
CA SER A 130 -16.85 3.21 -5.35
C SER A 130 -17.91 4.29 -5.52
N LEU A 131 -18.51 4.79 -4.44
CA LEU A 131 -19.59 5.77 -4.49
C LEU A 131 -19.19 7.06 -3.77
N ASP A 132 -19.25 8.17 -4.49
CA ASP A 132 -19.14 9.51 -3.92
C ASP A 132 -20.45 9.90 -3.20
N TYR A 133 -20.43 10.94 -2.38
CA TYR A 133 -21.63 11.36 -1.62
C TYR A 133 -22.85 11.66 -2.50
N PRO A 134 -22.71 12.27 -3.70
CA PRO A 134 -23.81 12.41 -4.64
C PRO A 134 -24.40 11.06 -5.11
N ALA A 135 -23.57 10.06 -5.43
CA ALA A 135 -24.06 8.74 -5.84
C ALA A 135 -24.75 8.00 -4.69
N ILE A 136 -24.25 8.12 -3.45
CA ILE A 136 -24.90 7.55 -2.27
C ILE A 136 -26.25 8.25 -2.03
N ALA A 137 -26.30 9.58 -2.14
CA ALA A 137 -27.53 10.36 -1.99
C ALA A 137 -28.58 9.94 -3.02
N ALA A 138 -28.18 9.77 -4.28
CA ALA A 138 -29.05 9.27 -5.35
C ALA A 138 -29.53 7.83 -5.11
N ALA A 139 -28.65 6.94 -4.66
CA ALA A 139 -28.99 5.54 -4.37
C ALA A 139 -29.99 5.38 -3.22
N LEU A 140 -29.93 6.27 -2.22
CA LEU A 140 -30.78 6.23 -1.04
C LEU A 140 -32.00 7.18 -1.12
N GLY A 141 -32.09 8.00 -2.18
CA GLY A 141 -33.17 8.98 -2.34
C GLY A 141 -33.16 10.10 -1.30
N ILE A 142 -31.98 10.46 -0.78
CA ILE A 142 -31.80 11.48 0.27
C ILE A 142 -30.91 12.64 -0.22
N SER A 143 -30.80 13.71 0.57
CA SER A 143 -29.89 14.81 0.23
C SER A 143 -28.44 14.49 0.60
N GLU A 144 -27.49 15.07 -0.14
CA GLU A 144 -26.06 14.93 0.14
C GLU A 144 -25.69 15.41 1.56
N ASP A 145 -26.31 16.49 2.03
CA ASP A 145 -26.11 16.98 3.40
C ASP A 145 -26.63 15.99 4.45
N LEU A 146 -27.67 15.21 4.14
CA LEU A 146 -28.10 14.13 5.00
C LEU A 146 -27.10 12.96 4.99
N VAL A 147 -26.59 12.57 3.82
CA VAL A 147 -25.50 11.57 3.70
C VAL A 147 -24.30 11.96 4.56
N ARG A 148 -23.83 13.21 4.46
CA ARG A 148 -22.67 13.70 5.22
C ARG A 148 -22.90 13.65 6.73
N ARG A 149 -24.10 14.05 7.18
CA ARG A 149 -24.48 14.01 8.60
C ARG A 149 -24.59 12.59 9.13
N GLU A 150 -25.26 11.70 8.41
CA GLU A 150 -25.42 10.30 8.80
C GLU A 150 -24.09 9.55 8.79
N LEU A 151 -23.20 9.85 7.83
CA LEU A 151 -21.86 9.27 7.81
C LEU A 151 -21.02 9.75 9.01
N ALA A 152 -21.06 11.06 9.32
CA ALA A 152 -20.38 11.58 10.50
C ALA A 152 -20.93 10.97 11.80
N ALA A 153 -22.25 10.85 11.92
CA ALA A 153 -22.90 10.21 13.06
C ALA A 153 -22.51 8.73 13.19
N ALA A 154 -22.45 7.99 12.06
CA ALA A 154 -22.02 6.59 12.03
C ALA A 154 -20.59 6.43 12.53
N LEU A 155 -19.66 7.26 12.05
CA LEU A 155 -18.26 7.22 12.46
C LEU A 155 -18.09 7.49 13.96
N VAL A 156 -18.79 8.52 14.48
CA VAL A 156 -18.76 8.83 15.91
C VAL A 156 -19.35 7.71 16.75
N ALA A 157 -20.47 7.11 16.32
CA ALA A 157 -21.10 6.02 17.06
C ALA A 157 -20.24 4.73 17.07
N ILE A 158 -19.57 4.42 15.96
CA ILE A 158 -18.60 3.32 15.88
C ILE A 158 -17.43 3.58 16.85
N ASP A 159 -16.83 4.77 16.80
CA ASP A 159 -15.71 5.15 17.66
C ASP A 159 -16.07 5.07 19.16
N GLN A 160 -17.24 5.57 19.53
CA GLN A 160 -17.75 5.47 20.90
C GLN A 160 -17.95 4.02 21.35
N THR A 161 -18.53 3.17 20.49
CA THR A 161 -18.75 1.75 20.80
C THR A 161 -17.42 1.01 20.99
N LEU A 162 -16.46 1.28 20.11
CA LEU A 162 -15.12 0.69 20.19
C LEU A 162 -14.37 1.17 21.44
N THR A 163 -14.55 2.43 21.84
CA THR A 163 -13.93 3.02 23.04
C THR A 163 -14.56 2.52 24.35
N ILE A 164 -15.89 2.42 24.42
CA ILE A 164 -16.62 1.97 25.62
C ILE A 164 -16.29 0.51 25.93
N GLN A 165 -16.37 -0.37 24.93
CA GLN A 165 -16.07 -1.79 25.10
C GLN A 165 -14.59 -2.09 25.40
N GLN A 166 -13.70 -1.14 25.13
CA GLN A 166 -12.28 -1.22 25.47
C GLN A 166 -12.00 -0.87 26.95
N ARG A 167 -12.94 -0.19 27.62
CA ARG A 167 -12.91 0.07 29.08
C ARG A 167 -13.51 -1.10 29.88
N ASP A 168 -14.53 -1.76 29.34
CA ASP A 168 -15.23 -2.86 30.02
C ASP A 168 -14.52 -4.22 29.96
N ASN A 169 -13.41 -4.32 29.22
CA ASN A 169 -12.57 -5.51 29.15
C ASN A 169 -11.22 -5.24 29.83
N PRO A 170 -11.13 -5.24 31.18
CA PRO A 170 -9.85 -5.23 31.86
C PRO A 170 -9.16 -6.57 31.59
N SER A 171 -8.03 -6.54 30.90
CA SER A 171 -7.21 -7.74 30.70
C SER A 171 -6.93 -8.40 32.07
N PRO A 172 -7.07 -9.73 32.20
CA PRO A 172 -6.60 -10.43 33.37
C PRO A 172 -5.08 -10.27 33.42
N ILE A 173 -4.59 -9.68 34.51
CA ILE A 173 -3.17 -9.63 34.82
C ILE A 173 -2.74 -11.08 35.07
N ALA A 174 -1.85 -11.60 34.22
CA ALA A 174 -1.11 -12.83 34.44
C ALA A 174 0.39 -12.55 34.21
#